data_AF-X0VPF0-F1
#
_entry.id   AF-X0VPF0-F1
#
_cell.length_a   1.000
_cell.length_b   1.000
_cell.length_c   1.000
_cell.angle_alpha   90.00
_cell.angle_beta   90.00
_cell.angle_gamma   90.00
#
_symmetry.space_group_name_H-M   'P 1'
#
loop_
_entity.id
_entity.type
_entity.pdbx_description
1 polymer ?
#
loop_
_entity_poly.entity_id
_entity_poly.type
_entity_poly.pdbx_seq_one_letter_code
_entity_poly.pdbx_strand_id
1 'polypeptide(L)' 'QGQGVGYLDDGTMVVCEQASHLAGKEIDVIVTSVLQSSAGRMIFGRQVHSAS' A
#
# COMPACT_ATOMS: atom_id res chain seq x y z
N GLN A 1 -1.96 12.26 8.42
CA GLN A 1 -0.98 11.17 8.19
C GLN A 1 -1.37 10.44 6.90
N GLY A 2 -1.07 11.02 5.73
CA GLY A 2 -1.67 10.59 4.45
C GLY A 2 -1.21 9.21 3.96
N GLN A 3 -1.90 8.71 2.93
CA GLN A 3 -1.63 7.42 2.30
C GLN A 3 -0.42 7.47 1.36
N GLY A 4 0.30 6.36 1.27
CA GLY A 4 1.22 6.06 0.17
C GLY A 4 0.53 5.17 -0.85
N VAL A 5 0.81 5.36 -2.14
CA VAL A 5 0.29 4.53 -3.22
C VAL A 5 1.46 4.00 -4.03
N GLY A 6 1.46 2.70 -4.29
CA GLY A 6 2.39 2.02 -5.17
C GLY A 6 1.64 1.06 -6.10
N TYR A 7 2.38 0.45 -7.01
CA TYR A 7 1.84 -0.50 -7.97
C TYR A 7 2.73 -1.74 -8.01
N LEU A 8 2.11 -2.91 -8.12
CA LEU A 8 2.82 -4.14 -8.50
C LEU A 8 3.05 -4.18 -10.01
N ASP A 9 3.91 -5.09 -10.47
CA ASP A 9 4.23 -5.25 -11.90
C ASP A 9 3.02 -5.57 -12.78
N ASP A 10 1.97 -6.16 -12.19
CA ASP A 10 0.71 -6.46 -12.87
C ASP A 10 -0.28 -5.29 -12.90
N GLY A 11 0.11 -4.12 -12.39
CA GLY A 11 -0.71 -2.92 -12.31
C GLY A 11 -1.66 -2.87 -11.11
N THR A 12 -1.64 -3.87 -10.22
CA THR A 12 -2.43 -3.85 -8.98
C THR A 12 -2.01 -2.67 -8.11
N MET A 13 -2.99 -1.83 -7.73
CA MET A 13 -2.74 -0.70 -6.83
C MET A 13 -2.57 -1.18 -5.39
N VAL A 14 -1.49 -0.75 -4.74
CA VAL A 14 -1.18 -0.99 -3.33
C VAL A 14 -1.31 0.33 -2.56
N VAL A 15 -2.20 0.37 -1.57
CA VAL A 15 -2.44 1.54 -0.72
C VAL A 15 -1.90 1.25 0.69
N CYS A 16 -0.95 2.05 1.15
CA CYS A 16 -0.32 1.91 2.45
C CYS A 16 -0.71 3.08 3.37
N GLU A 17 -1.24 2.77 4.55
CA GLU A 17 -1.62 3.77 5.54
C GLU A 17 -0.40 4.48 6.14
N GLN A 18 -0.56 5.77 6.47
CA GLN A 18 0.46 6.62 7.08
C GLN A 18 1.78 6.75 6.29
N ALA A 19 1.81 6.31 5.02
CA ALA A 19 3.05 6.20 4.22
C ALA A 19 3.32 7.38 3.28
N SER A 20 2.49 8.43 3.26
CA SER A 20 2.68 9.60 2.36
C SER A 20 4.08 10.24 2.44
N HIS A 21 4.70 10.23 3.61
CA HIS A 21 6.04 10.79 3.86
C HIS A 21 7.20 9.90 3.36
N LEU A 22 6.89 8.71 2.84
CA LEU A 22 7.84 7.72 2.33
C LEU A 22 7.85 7.67 0.80
N ALA A 23 7.21 8.64 0.13
CA ALA A 23 7.20 8.72 -1.33
C ALA A 23 8.63 8.70 -1.90
N GLY A 24 8.84 7.89 -2.94
CA GLY A 24 10.15 7.67 -3.57
C GLY A 24 11.08 6.71 -2.83
N LYS A 25 10.64 6.12 -1.70
CA LYS A 25 11.38 5.09 -0.98
C LYS A 25 10.77 3.71 -1.23
N GLU A 26 11.63 2.70 -1.31
CA GLU A 26 11.22 1.30 -1.25
C GLU A 26 11.00 0.92 0.22
N ILE A 27 9.83 0.34 0.53
CA ILE A 27 9.44 0.00 1.90
C ILE A 27 8.75 -1.37 1.94
N ASP A 28 8.95 -2.08 3.05
CA ASP A 28 8.20 -3.29 3.33
C ASP A 28 6.81 -2.98 3.88
N VAL A 29 5.81 -3.65 3.33
CA VAL A 29 4.39 -3.49 3.68
C VAL A 29 3.79 -4.82 4.09
N ILE A 30 3.04 -4.82 5.20
CA ILE A 30 2.18 -5.94 5.60
C ILE A 30 0.81 -5.72 4.99
N VAL A 31 0.34 -6.67 4.18
CA VAL A 31 -1.00 -6.66 3.61
C VAL A 31 -2.03 -6.87 4.73
N THR A 32 -3.00 -5.98 4.81
CA THR A 32 -4.09 -6.03 5.80
C THR A 32 -5.42 -6.43 5.16
N SER A 33 -5.67 -6.05 3.90
CA SER A 33 -6.85 -6.49 3.17
C SER A 33 -6.67 -6.39 1.65
N VAL A 34 -7.56 -7.06 0.92
CA VAL A 34 -7.64 -7.02 -0.53
C VAL A 34 -9.07 -6.65 -0.92
N LEU A 35 -9.23 -5.62 -1.73
CA LEU A 35 -10.50 -5.23 -2.33
C LEU A 35 -10.50 -5.68 -3.79
N GLN A 36 -11.34 -6.65 -4.11
CA GLN A 36 -11.54 -7.14 -5.47
C GLN A 36 -12.88 -6.61 -6.01
N SER A 37 -12.86 -6.05 -7.22
CA SER A 37 -14.05 -5.63 -7.96
C SER A 37 -13.96 -6.12 -9.42
N SER A 38 -15.03 -5.90 -10.20
CA SER A 38 -15.01 -6.13 -11.65
C SER A 38 -14.04 -5.21 -12.40
N ALA A 39 -13.72 -4.05 -11.84
CA ALA A 39 -12.78 -3.09 -12.41
C ALA A 39 -11.31 -3.41 -12.07
N GLY A 40 -11.06 -4.36 -11.17
CA GLY A 40 -9.70 -4.76 -10.79
C GLY A 40 -9.53 -5.03 -9.29
N ARG A 41 -8.27 -5.16 -8.89
CA ARG A 41 -7.83 -5.45 -7.53
C ARG A 41 -7.13 -4.25 -6.92
N MET A 42 -7.41 -3.99 -5.65
CA MET A 42 -6.62 -3.10 -4.79
C MET A 42 -6.15 -3.87 -3.56
N ILE A 43 -4.92 -3.62 -3.14
CA ILE A 43 -4.32 -4.19 -1.94
C ILE A 43 -4.15 -3.05 -0.92
N PHE A 44 -4.54 -3.29 0.32
CA PHE A 44 -4.32 -2.37 1.43
C PHE A 44 -3.32 -2.95 2.41
N GLY A 45 -2.49 -2.09 2.99
CA GLY A 45 -1.49 -2.50 3.96
C GLY A 45 -0.99 -1.38 4.86
N ARG A 46 -0.05 -1.74 5.72
CA ARG A 46 0.68 -0.83 6.61
C ARG A 46 2.16 -1.15 6.58
N GLN A 47 3.00 -0.17 6.89
CA GLN A 47 4.45 -0.38 6.97
C GLN A 47 4.79 -1.43 8.05
N VAL A 48 5.80 -2.27 7.80
CA VAL A 48 6.26 -3.27 8.79
C VAL A 48 6.66 -2.60 10.13
N HIS A 49 7.21 -1.38 10.05
CA HIS A 49 7.77 -0.65 11.19
C HIS A 49 6.83 0.43 11.77
N SER A 50 5.52 0.39 11.48
CA SER A 50 4.55 1.40 11.96
C SER A 50 4.40 1.50 13.50
N ALA A 51 5.13 0.70 14.28
CA ALA A 51 5.13 0.79 15.73
C ALA A 51 6.36 1.56 16.23
N SER A 52 6.14 2.81 16.63
CA SER A 52 6.91 3.54 17.66
C SER A 52 5.98 4.55 18.31
#